data_AF-A0A7C3JSE5-F1
#
_entry.id   AF-A0A7C3JSE5-F1
#
_cell.length_a   1.000
_cell.length_b   1.000
_cell.length_c   1.000
_cell.angle_alpha   90.00
_cell.angle_beta   90.00
_cell.angle_gamma   90.00
#
_symmetry.space_group_name_H-M   'P 1'
#
loop_
_entity.id
_entity.type
_entity.pdbx_description
1 polymer ?
#
loop_
_entity_poly.entity_id
_entity_poly.type
_entity_poly.pdbx_seq_one_letter_code
_entity_poly.pdbx_strand_id
1 'polypeptide(L)'
;DRYGLNLGIAFQMVDDILDIVGHSELLGKPTGMDLRDGNPSLPIILALNDGRPEVRAAFESENPTEPQVLLALDAIRNGPAIEQARLTSRSYAEEALKAVKKLPPSMYRNGLKTIVQLIIDRDV
;
A
#
# COMPACT_ATOMS: atom_id res chain seq x y z
N ASP A 1 16.24 2.89 -15.33
CA ASP A 1 16.35 3.03 -13.86
C ASP A 1 15.14 3.68 -13.22
N ARG A 2 14.87 4.98 -13.48
CA ARG A 2 13.72 5.69 -12.86
C ARG A 2 12.36 5.02 -13.06
N TYR A 3 12.11 4.39 -14.21
CA TYR A 3 10.85 3.67 -14.43
C TYR A 3 10.65 2.53 -13.43
N GLY A 4 11.57 1.56 -13.42
CA GLY A 4 11.45 0.34 -12.61
C GLY A 4 11.47 0.64 -11.12
N LEU A 5 12.29 1.61 -10.67
CA LEU A 5 12.34 2.03 -9.27
C LEU A 5 10.99 2.58 -8.80
N ASN A 6 10.43 3.56 -9.52
CA ASN A 6 9.16 4.18 -9.12
C ASN A 6 7.99 3.19 -9.25
N LEU A 7 8.00 2.32 -10.27
CA LEU A 7 7.03 1.24 -10.42
C LEU A 7 7.07 0.28 -9.23
N GLY A 8 8.26 -0.17 -8.83
CA GLY A 8 8.44 -1.09 -7.72
C GLY A 8 7.99 -0.50 -6.39
N ILE A 9 8.28 0.78 -6.15
CA ILE A 9 7.81 1.49 -4.94
C ILE A 9 6.28 1.57 -4.92
N ALA A 10 5.66 2.00 -6.03
CA ALA A 10 4.21 2.06 -6.12
C ALA A 10 3.56 0.67 -5.92
N PHE A 11 4.15 -0.38 -6.52
CA PHE A 11 3.67 -1.75 -6.37
C PHE A 11 3.68 -2.20 -4.90
N GLN A 12 4.78 -1.98 -4.18
CA GLN A 12 4.88 -2.35 -2.77
C GLN A 12 3.86 -1.59 -1.93
N MET A 13 3.71 -0.28 -2.15
CA MET A 13 2.72 0.52 -1.41
C MET A 13 1.28 0.03 -1.64
N VAL A 14 0.95 -0.41 -2.86
CA VAL A 14 -0.37 -1.02 -3.13
C VAL A 14 -0.52 -2.35 -2.41
N ASP A 15 0.52 -3.19 -2.36
CA ASP A 15 0.49 -4.46 -1.62
C ASP A 15 0.28 -4.24 -0.11
N ASP A 16 0.98 -3.26 0.48
CA ASP A 16 0.82 -2.86 1.88
C ASP A 16 -0.60 -2.33 2.17
N ILE A 17 -1.19 -1.54 1.24
CA ILE A 17 -2.58 -1.08 1.37
C ILE A 17 -3.54 -2.26 1.33
N LEU A 18 -3.35 -3.19 0.39
CA LEU A 18 -4.18 -4.39 0.25
C LEU A 18 -4.08 -5.29 1.48
N ASP A 19 -2.92 -5.36 2.14
CA ASP A 19 -2.79 -6.08 3.41
C ASP A 19 -3.75 -5.54 4.48
N ILE A 20 -4.11 -4.25 4.44
CA ILE A 20 -5.05 -3.63 5.38
C ILE A 20 -6.50 -3.66 4.88
N VAL A 21 -6.76 -3.27 3.63
CA VAL A 21 -8.14 -3.05 3.11
C VAL A 21 -8.70 -4.25 2.34
N GLY A 22 -7.85 -5.20 1.97
CA GLY A 22 -8.23 -6.34 1.17
C GLY A 22 -9.24 -7.25 1.85
N HIS A 23 -9.89 -8.08 1.04
CA HIS A 23 -10.75 -9.14 1.55
C HIS A 23 -9.90 -10.42 1.61
N SER A 24 -9.97 -11.14 2.72
CA SER A 24 -9.22 -12.39 2.91
C SER A 24 -9.47 -13.41 1.80
N GLU A 25 -10.68 -13.41 1.22
CA GLU A 25 -11.10 -14.23 0.09
C GLU A 25 -10.36 -13.92 -1.21
N LEU A 26 -9.98 -12.66 -1.44
CA LEU A 26 -9.27 -12.22 -2.65
C LEU A 26 -7.74 -12.37 -2.51
N LEU A 27 -7.22 -12.30 -1.28
CA LEU A 27 -5.79 -12.36 -1.00
C LEU A 27 -5.30 -13.78 -0.69
N GLY A 28 -6.20 -14.71 -0.37
CA GLY A 28 -5.85 -16.07 0.05
C GLY A 28 -5.14 -16.15 1.41
N LYS A 29 -5.07 -15.02 2.14
CA LYS A 29 -4.46 -14.86 3.47
C LYS A 29 -5.29 -13.89 4.32
N PRO A 30 -5.24 -13.95 5.66
CA PRO A 30 -5.84 -12.93 6.52
C PRO A 30 -5.20 -11.56 6.28
N THR A 31 -5.99 -10.49 6.39
CA THR A 31 -5.50 -9.10 6.31
C THR A 31 -4.86 -8.65 7.61
N GLY A 32 -3.88 -7.76 7.54
CA GLY A 32 -3.12 -7.22 8.67
C GLY A 32 -1.93 -8.09 9.07
N MET A 33 -1.32 -8.78 8.11
CA MET A 33 -0.10 -9.55 8.37
C MET A 33 1.02 -8.62 8.82
N ASP A 34 1.16 -7.45 8.20
CA ASP A 34 2.20 -6.49 8.59
C ASP A 34 2.04 -6.06 10.05
N LEU A 35 0.80 -5.85 10.49
CA LEU A 35 0.52 -5.48 11.87
C LEU A 35 0.78 -6.64 12.84
N ARG A 36 0.49 -7.88 12.44
CA ARG A 36 0.76 -9.08 13.27
C ARG A 36 2.25 -9.36 13.41
N ASP A 37 3.02 -9.09 12.35
CA ASP A 37 4.46 -9.34 12.31
C ASP A 37 5.29 -8.16 12.87
N GLY A 38 4.64 -7.05 13.23
CA GLY A 38 5.32 -5.83 13.67
C GLY A 38 6.06 -5.09 12.54
N ASN A 39 5.69 -5.34 11.28
CA ASN A 39 6.27 -4.69 10.12
C ASN A 39 5.69 -3.27 9.96
N PRO A 40 6.53 -2.22 9.90
CA PRO A 40 6.05 -0.84 9.80
C PRO A 40 5.74 -0.47 8.34
N SER A 41 4.72 -1.06 7.74
CA SER A 41 4.28 -0.68 6.39
C SER A 41 3.68 0.73 6.35
N LEU A 42 3.63 1.34 5.17
CA LEU A 42 3.26 2.77 5.05
C LEU A 42 1.92 3.11 5.70
N PRO A 43 0.82 2.34 5.51
CA PRO A 43 -0.44 2.62 6.20
C PRO A 43 -0.34 2.62 7.73
N ILE A 44 0.48 1.72 8.29
CA ILE A 44 0.70 1.61 9.74
C ILE A 44 1.47 2.84 10.24
N ILE A 45 2.56 3.22 9.57
CA ILE A 45 3.34 4.42 9.93
C ILE A 45 2.44 5.67 9.93
N LEU A 46 1.61 5.84 8.89
CA LEU A 46 0.72 6.98 8.78
C LEU A 46 -0.34 7.00 9.89
N ALA A 47 -0.91 5.85 10.24
CA ALA A 47 -1.88 5.74 11.33
C ALA A 47 -1.26 5.96 12.72
N LEU A 48 -0.02 5.52 12.94
CA LEU A 48 0.74 5.81 14.16
C LEU A 48 1.02 7.32 14.30
N ASN A 49 1.33 8.00 13.19
CA ASN A 49 1.52 9.45 13.15
C ASN A 49 0.22 10.23 13.37
N ASP A 50 -0.92 9.70 12.93
CA ASP A 50 -2.26 10.23 13.21
C ASP A 50 -2.67 10.05 14.70
N GLY A 51 -1.86 9.31 15.49
CA GLY A 51 -2.07 9.16 16.92
C GLY A 51 -3.14 8.13 17.30
N ARG A 52 -3.39 7.12 16.48
CA ARG A 52 -4.37 6.06 16.74
C ARG A 52 -3.91 5.11 17.86
N PRO A 53 -4.54 5.11 19.05
CA PRO A 53 -4.08 4.29 20.17
C PRO A 53 -4.24 2.79 19.93
N GLU A 54 -5.26 2.37 19.19
CA GLU A 54 -5.52 0.96 18.85
C GLU A 54 -4.39 0.40 17.98
N VAL A 55 -3.94 1.20 17.00
CA VAL A 55 -2.83 0.84 16.10
C VAL A 55 -1.54 0.72 16.88
N ARG A 56 -1.26 1.68 17.77
CA ARG A 56 -0.09 1.63 18.65
C ARG A 56 -0.11 0.39 19.55
N ALA A 57 -1.24 0.11 20.19
CA ALA A 57 -1.37 -1.04 21.09
C ALA A 57 -1.19 -2.37 20.37
N ALA A 58 -1.67 -2.50 19.14
CA ALA A 58 -1.45 -3.70 18.32
C ALA A 58 0.01 -3.80 17.82
N PHE A 59 0.58 -2.70 17.34
CA PHE A 59 1.93 -2.66 16.76
C PHE A 59 3.06 -2.85 17.78
N GLU A 60 2.91 -2.30 18.99
CA GLU A 60 3.91 -2.45 20.06
C GLU A 60 3.79 -3.80 20.80
N SER A 61 2.78 -4.61 20.49
CA SER A 61 2.62 -5.95 21.06
C SER A 61 3.47 -6.97 20.31
N GLU A 62 4.23 -7.79 21.04
CA GLU A 62 4.98 -8.92 20.44
C GLU A 62 4.06 -9.99 19.85
N ASN A 63 2.84 -10.14 20.40
CA ASN A 63 1.84 -11.10 19.96
C ASN A 63 0.43 -10.48 20.10
N PRO A 64 0.02 -9.56 19.21
CA PRO A 64 -1.28 -8.93 19.30
C PRO A 64 -2.39 -9.97 19.12
N THR A 65 -3.39 -9.93 19.99
CA THR A 65 -4.56 -10.79 19.87
C THR A 65 -5.39 -10.41 18.65
N GLU A 66 -6.14 -11.36 18.08
CA GLU A 66 -6.99 -11.09 16.92
C GLU A 66 -7.96 -9.90 17.13
N PRO A 67 -8.62 -9.73 18.30
CA PRO A 67 -9.41 -8.52 18.56
C PRO A 67 -8.60 -7.21 18.52
N GLN A 68 -7.35 -7.20 19.00
CA GLN A 68 -6.49 -6.01 18.93
C GLN A 68 -6.13 -5.68 17.49
N VAL A 69 -5.81 -6.70 16.69
CA VAL A 69 -5.53 -6.54 15.25
C VAL A 69 -6.75 -5.99 14.53
N LEU A 70 -7.94 -6.56 14.76
CA LEU A 70 -9.17 -6.10 14.12
C LEU A 70 -9.52 -4.66 14.49
N LEU A 71 -9.36 -4.27 15.76
CA LEU A 71 -9.56 -2.88 16.21
C LEU A 71 -8.58 -1.91 15.54
N ALA A 72 -7.31 -2.29 15.43
CA ALA A 72 -6.32 -1.49 14.75
C ALA A 72 -6.58 -1.38 13.24
N LEU A 73 -6.95 -2.48 12.57
CA LEU A 73 -7.33 -2.45 11.15
C LEU A 73 -8.53 -1.55 10.91
N ASP A 74 -9.55 -1.61 11.76
CA ASP A 74 -10.70 -0.71 11.68
C ASP A 74 -10.29 0.75 11.88
N ALA A 75 -9.43 1.04 12.86
CA ALA A 75 -8.90 2.38 13.09
C ALA A 75 -8.10 2.93 11.89
N ILE A 76 -7.30 2.08 11.21
CA ILE A 76 -6.57 2.47 10.00
C ILE A 76 -7.54 2.74 8.84
N ARG A 77 -8.52 1.86 8.62
CA ARG A 77 -9.51 1.97 7.53
C ARG A 77 -10.41 3.19 7.67
N ASN A 78 -10.78 3.55 8.90
CA ASN A 78 -11.61 4.72 9.20
C ASN A 78 -10.80 6.01 9.38
N GLY A 79 -9.47 5.94 9.25
CA GLY A 79 -8.56 7.07 9.35
C GLY A 79 -8.11 7.60 7.98
N PRO A 80 -7.30 8.68 7.96
CA PRO A 80 -6.76 9.24 6.73
C PRO A 80 -5.60 8.42 6.12
N ALA A 81 -5.08 7.44 6.86
CA ALA A 81 -3.85 6.72 6.52
C ALA A 81 -3.92 5.98 5.18
N ILE A 82 -5.05 5.33 4.88
CA ILE A 82 -5.25 4.63 3.61
C ILE A 82 -5.19 5.62 2.45
N GLU A 83 -6.00 6.67 2.47
CA GLU A 83 -6.03 7.66 1.39
C GLU A 83 -4.67 8.36 1.21
N GLN A 84 -3.95 8.63 2.30
CA GLN A 84 -2.59 9.17 2.23
C GLN A 84 -1.60 8.19 1.58
N ALA A 85 -1.67 6.90 1.91
CA ALA A 85 -0.84 5.87 1.28
C ALA A 85 -1.17 5.73 -0.22
N ARG A 86 -2.46 5.78 -0.59
CA ARG A 86 -2.93 5.76 -1.98
C ARG A 86 -2.37 6.92 -2.80
N LEU A 87 -2.49 8.14 -2.27
CA LEU A 87 -1.94 9.34 -2.92
C LEU A 87 -0.43 9.25 -3.10
N THR A 88 0.27 8.70 -2.09
CA THR A 88 1.73 8.50 -2.16
C THR A 88 2.08 7.49 -3.24
N SER A 89 1.43 6.33 -3.27
CA SER A 89 1.62 5.30 -4.31
C SER A 89 1.38 5.85 -5.72
N ARG A 90 0.27 6.58 -5.90
CA ARG A 90 -0.08 7.23 -7.18
C ARG A 90 1.01 8.19 -7.65
N SER A 91 1.62 8.95 -6.74
CA SER A 91 2.70 9.88 -7.09
C SER A 91 3.92 9.14 -7.67
N TYR A 92 4.28 7.98 -7.11
CA TYR A 92 5.35 7.13 -7.64
C TYR A 92 4.96 6.52 -9.00
N ALA A 93 3.73 6.04 -9.15
CA ALA A 93 3.24 5.53 -10.42
C ALA A 93 3.29 6.63 -11.52
N GLU A 94 2.92 7.87 -11.19
CA GLU A 94 3.03 9.00 -12.12
C GLU A 94 4.49 9.31 -12.51
N GLU A 95 5.44 9.22 -11.57
CA GLU A 95 6.86 9.36 -11.88
C GLU A 95 7.37 8.24 -12.81
N ALA A 96 6.86 7.01 -12.65
CA ALA A 96 7.13 5.92 -13.58
C ALA A 96 6.58 6.26 -14.99
N LEU A 97 5.34 6.74 -15.10
CA LEU A 97 4.76 7.16 -16.39
C LEU A 97 5.56 8.29 -17.05
N LYS A 98 6.01 9.29 -16.28
CA LYS A 98 6.87 10.37 -16.78
C LYS A 98 8.19 9.82 -17.32
N ALA A 99 8.78 8.82 -16.68
CA ALA A 99 10.00 8.17 -17.18
C ALA A 99 9.75 7.43 -18.51
N VAL A 100 8.62 6.72 -18.66
CA VAL A 100 8.26 6.01 -19.90
C VAL A 100 8.04 6.96 -21.08
N LYS A 101 7.50 8.17 -20.85
CA LYS A 101 7.28 9.17 -21.90
C LYS A 101 8.56 9.57 -22.64
N LYS A 102 9.74 9.40 -22.02
CA LYS A 102 11.05 9.69 -22.65
C LYS A 102 11.48 8.65 -23.68
N LEU A 103 10.83 7.48 -23.71
CA LEU A 103 11.14 6.43 -24.68
C LEU A 103 10.46 6.72 -26.04
N PRO A 104 11.09 6.31 -27.16
CA PRO A 104 10.48 6.39 -28.48
C PRO A 104 9.12 5.66 -28.56
N PRO A 105 8.16 6.15 -29.36
CA PRO A 105 6.91 5.44 -29.61
C PRO A 105 7.12 4.00 -30.09
N SER A 106 6.55 3.05 -29.36
CA SER A 106 6.57 1.63 -29.69
C SER A 106 5.48 0.88 -28.92
N MET A 107 5.17 -0.35 -29.34
CA MET A 107 4.30 -1.26 -28.58
C MET A 107 4.86 -1.54 -27.18
N TYR A 108 6.17 -1.65 -27.02
CA TYR A 108 6.82 -1.88 -25.73
C TYR A 108 6.62 -0.69 -24.78
N ARG A 109 6.78 0.54 -25.29
CA ARG A 109 6.49 1.75 -24.50
C ARG A 109 5.04 1.76 -24.01
N ASN A 110 4.10 1.36 -24.85
CA ASN A 110 2.70 1.28 -24.47
C ASN A 110 2.46 0.20 -23.42
N GLY A 111 3.09 -0.97 -23.56
CA GLY A 111 3.04 -2.03 -22.55
C GLY A 111 3.52 -1.58 -21.17
N LEU A 112 4.64 -0.83 -21.11
CA LEU A 112 5.12 -0.25 -19.84
C LEU A 112 4.10 0.72 -19.21
N LYS A 113 3.43 1.55 -20.01
CA LYS A 113 2.36 2.41 -19.50
C LYS A 113 1.18 1.59 -18.96
N THR A 114 0.79 0.55 -19.67
CA THR A 114 -0.30 -0.35 -19.24
C THR A 114 0.02 -1.00 -17.89
N ILE A 115 1.25 -1.47 -17.68
CA ILE A 115 1.66 -2.05 -16.39
C ILE A 115 1.50 -1.04 -15.24
N VAL A 116 1.91 0.22 -15.46
CA VAL A 116 1.73 1.26 -14.42
C VAL A 116 0.24 1.51 -14.15
N GLN A 117 -0.58 1.59 -15.20
CA GLN A 117 -2.01 1.81 -15.04
C GLN A 117 -2.68 0.67 -14.26
N LEU A 118 -2.30 -0.58 -14.54
CA LEU A 118 -2.80 -1.75 -13.80
C LEU A 118 -2.51 -1.67 -12.30
N ILE A 119 -1.37 -1.10 -11.89
CA ILE A 119 -1.07 -0.91 -10.46
C ILE A 119 -1.97 0.16 -9.84
N ILE A 120 -2.17 1.28 -10.54
CA ILE A 120 -3.05 2.37 -10.08
C ILE A 120 -4.50 1.89 -9.95
N ASP A 121 -4.96 1.05 -10.88
CA ASP A 121 -6.35 0.57 -10.91
C ASP A 121 -6.59 -0.57 -9.89
N ARG A 122 -5.53 -1.26 -9.43
CA ARG A 122 -5.61 -2.32 -8.42
C ARG A 122 -5.95 -1.79 -7.02
N ASP A 123 -5.83 -0.48 -6.83
CA ASP A 123 -6.07 0.25 -5.60
C ASP A 123 -7.55 0.71 -5.45
N VAL A 124 -8.39 0.46 -6.46
CA VAL A 124 -9.80 0.91 -6.52
C VAL A 124 -10.77 -0.20 -6.14
#